data_AF-A0A2V1K6D0-F1
#
_entry.id   AF-A0A2V1K6D0-F1
#
_cell.length_a   1.000
_cell.length_b   1.000
_cell.length_c   1.000
_cell.angle_alpha   90.00
_cell.angle_beta   90.00
_cell.angle_gamma   90.00
#
_symmetry.space_group_name_H-M   'P 1'
#
loop_
_entity.id
_entity.type
_entity.pdbx_description
1 polymer ?
#
loop_
_entity_poly.entity_id
_entity_poly.type
_entity_poly.pdbx_seq_one_letter_code
_entity_poly.pdbx_strand_id
1 'polypeptide(L)'
;MSVDQKPALLSELASIVAVDSPILGDLMDCLQGISQIRAYFVRPETVFDQDSVYNSVGVFVLTTNQLIILVSDVSYEFSPEGEFITTTQFVDLREIRDFQVIRRRIADGNSAGALSSVQMRLRWGASWQQDIRPATCDNPQCSADHGYMGMMSGDDAEVLLDSSLEETTFRKGLSFIADLQRALADHA
;
A
#
# COMPACT_ATOMS: atom_id res chain seq x y z
N MET A 1 -15.21 -17.50 -15.63
CA MET A 1 -15.59 -16.21 -15.03
C MET A 1 -15.05 -16.20 -13.62
N SER A 2 -14.25 -15.21 -13.21
CA SER A 2 -13.84 -15.12 -11.80
C SER A 2 -15.07 -14.76 -10.97
N VAL A 3 -15.16 -15.30 -9.75
CA VAL A 3 -16.24 -15.01 -8.81
C VAL A 3 -16.04 -13.59 -8.28
N ASP A 4 -17.10 -12.78 -8.26
CA ASP A 4 -17.07 -11.44 -7.66
C ASP A 4 -16.71 -11.53 -6.16
N GLN A 5 -15.63 -10.85 -5.77
CA GLN A 5 -15.10 -10.90 -4.40
C GLN A 5 -15.76 -9.89 -3.45
N LYS A 6 -16.68 -9.05 -3.93
CA LYS A 6 -17.33 -8.00 -3.11
C LYS A 6 -17.95 -8.51 -1.81
N PRO A 7 -18.73 -9.62 -1.78
CA PRO A 7 -19.28 -10.13 -0.53
C PRO A 7 -18.20 -10.59 0.47
N ALA A 8 -17.13 -11.21 -0.03
CA ALA A 8 -16.03 -11.69 0.80
C ALA A 8 -15.23 -10.53 1.41
N LEU A 9 -14.95 -9.49 0.60
CA LEU A 9 -14.31 -8.27 1.06
C LEU A 9 -15.09 -7.60 2.19
N LEU A 10 -16.40 -7.39 2.00
CA LEU A 10 -17.24 -6.73 3.02
C LEU A 10 -17.31 -7.56 4.32
N SER A 11 -17.45 -8.88 4.20
CA SER A 11 -17.46 -9.77 5.37
C SER A 11 -16.12 -9.77 6.12
N GLU A 12 -15.01 -9.72 5.40
CA GLU A 12 -13.68 -9.69 6.01
C GLU A 12 -13.42 -8.37 6.73
N LEU A 13 -13.71 -7.24 6.07
CA LEU A 13 -13.54 -5.93 6.70
C LEU A 13 -14.41 -5.81 7.96
N ALA A 14 -15.68 -6.23 7.91
CA ALA A 14 -16.58 -6.21 9.06
C ALA A 14 -16.06 -7.03 10.25
N SER A 15 -15.26 -8.08 10.00
CA SER A 15 -14.63 -8.88 11.07
C SER A 15 -13.43 -8.18 11.73
N ILE A 16 -12.88 -7.15 11.09
CA ILE A 16 -11.70 -6.40 11.53
C ILE A 16 -12.11 -5.10 12.24
N VAL A 17 -13.02 -4.31 11.65
CA VAL A 17 -13.33 -2.95 12.14
C VAL A 17 -14.62 -2.86 12.97
N ALA A 18 -15.32 -3.98 13.18
CA ALA A 18 -16.72 -4.10 13.65
C ALA A 18 -17.78 -3.80 12.59
N VAL A 19 -18.96 -4.39 12.76
CA VAL A 19 -20.06 -4.41 11.76
C VAL A 19 -20.67 -3.02 11.56
N ASP A 20 -20.67 -2.18 12.58
CA ASP A 20 -21.21 -0.82 12.61
C ASP A 20 -20.14 0.26 12.38
N SER A 21 -18.92 -0.14 12.01
CA SER A 21 -17.84 0.80 11.73
C SER A 21 -18.16 1.73 10.56
N PRO A 22 -17.90 3.05 10.68
CA PRO A 22 -18.06 3.99 9.57
C PRO A 22 -17.17 3.63 8.37
N ILE A 23 -16.03 2.96 8.61
CA ILE A 23 -15.09 2.50 7.57
C ILE A 23 -15.77 1.55 6.58
N LEU A 24 -16.69 0.70 7.07
CA LEU A 24 -17.46 -0.19 6.20
C LEU A 24 -18.43 0.60 5.31
N GLY A 25 -19.03 1.67 5.84
CA GLY A 25 -19.84 2.63 5.09
C GLY A 25 -19.04 3.32 3.99
N ASP A 26 -17.87 3.87 4.34
CA ASP A 26 -16.97 4.52 3.38
C ASP A 26 -16.58 3.55 2.25
N LEU A 27 -16.22 2.30 2.57
CA LEU A 27 -15.93 1.29 1.55
C LEU A 27 -17.15 0.99 0.68
N MET A 28 -18.33 0.84 1.28
CA MET A 28 -19.56 0.58 0.53
C MET A 28 -19.88 1.71 -0.45
N ASP A 29 -19.69 2.96 -0.03
CA ASP A 29 -19.86 4.15 -0.87
C ASP A 29 -18.85 4.18 -2.02
N CYS A 30 -17.59 3.84 -1.75
CA CYS A 30 -16.55 3.74 -2.78
C CYS A 30 -16.82 2.64 -3.81
N LEU A 31 -17.48 1.55 -3.40
CA LEU A 31 -17.81 0.42 -4.26
C LEU A 31 -19.16 0.57 -4.96
N GLN A 32 -19.85 1.72 -4.84
CA GLN A 32 -21.07 1.99 -5.59
C GLN A 32 -20.74 2.05 -7.09
N GLY A 33 -21.55 1.38 -7.91
CA GLY A 33 -21.32 1.29 -9.36
C GLY A 33 -20.21 0.34 -9.80
N ILE A 34 -19.40 -0.19 -8.88
CA ILE A 34 -18.42 -1.24 -9.21
C ILE A 34 -19.15 -2.57 -9.40
N SER A 35 -19.14 -3.06 -10.64
CA SER A 35 -19.87 -4.26 -11.05
C SER A 35 -19.20 -5.56 -10.63
N GLN A 36 -17.87 -5.58 -10.53
CA GLN A 36 -17.11 -6.77 -10.15
C GLN A 36 -15.77 -6.41 -9.50
N ILE A 37 -15.50 -7.05 -8.36
CA ILE A 37 -14.18 -7.06 -7.73
C ILE A 37 -13.48 -8.37 -8.09
N ARG A 38 -12.30 -8.26 -8.71
CA ARG A 38 -11.49 -9.42 -9.15
C ARG A 38 -10.69 -10.00 -8.00
N ALA A 39 -10.05 -9.14 -7.21
CA ALA A 39 -9.24 -9.50 -6.07
C ALA A 39 -9.26 -8.35 -5.06
N TYR A 40 -8.93 -8.66 -3.80
CA TYR A 40 -8.79 -7.65 -2.77
C TYR A 40 -7.75 -8.08 -1.73
N PHE A 41 -7.29 -7.12 -0.93
CA PHE A 41 -6.44 -7.37 0.23
C PHE A 41 -6.80 -6.40 1.34
N VAL A 42 -7.08 -6.93 2.54
CA VAL A 42 -7.28 -6.13 3.76
C VAL A 42 -6.07 -6.32 4.66
N ARG A 43 -5.46 -5.21 5.06
CA ARG A 43 -4.25 -5.15 5.86
C ARG A 43 -4.54 -4.34 7.13
N PRO A 44 -4.92 -5.00 8.24
CA PRO A 44 -4.94 -4.34 9.53
C PRO A 44 -3.49 -4.09 9.99
N GLU A 45 -3.25 -2.90 10.56
CA GLU A 45 -2.00 -2.56 11.23
C GLU A 45 -2.30 -1.96 12.60
N THR A 46 -1.44 -2.23 13.58
CA THR A 46 -1.43 -1.50 14.84
C THR A 46 -0.28 -0.49 14.77
N VAL A 47 -0.63 0.79 14.76
CA VAL A 47 0.32 1.89 14.65
C VAL A 47 0.71 2.36 16.06
N PHE A 48 2.01 2.48 16.29
CA PHE A 48 2.58 3.02 17.51
C PHE A 48 3.19 4.37 17.18
N ASP A 49 2.63 5.43 17.74
CA ASP A 49 3.19 6.78 17.74
C ASP A 49 3.71 7.13 19.14
N GLN A 50 4.44 8.24 19.29
CA GLN A 50 5.10 8.63 20.54
C GLN A 50 4.15 8.62 21.75
N ASP A 51 2.90 9.05 21.53
CA ASP A 51 1.91 9.23 22.59
C ASP A 51 0.64 8.39 22.41
N SER A 52 0.55 7.53 21.39
CA SER A 52 -0.70 6.83 21.06
C SER A 52 -0.51 5.49 20.37
N VAL A 53 -1.42 4.56 20.62
CA VAL A 53 -1.54 3.28 19.91
C VAL A 53 -2.93 3.21 19.30
N TYR A 54 -3.00 3.09 17.99
CA TYR A 54 -4.27 3.03 17.26
C TYR A 54 -4.21 2.00 16.14
N ASN A 55 -5.39 1.58 15.70
CA ASN A 55 -5.50 0.66 14.58
C ASN A 55 -5.65 1.44 13.28
N SER A 56 -4.93 0.98 12.26
CA SER A 56 -5.03 1.38 10.88
C SER A 56 -5.56 0.21 10.06
N VAL A 57 -6.27 0.49 8.97
CA VAL A 57 -6.63 -0.54 7.99
C VAL A 57 -6.40 -0.03 6.57
N GLY A 58 -5.58 -0.78 5.83
CA GLY A 58 -5.45 -0.64 4.38
C GLY A 58 -6.33 -1.65 3.65
N VAL A 59 -7.14 -1.20 2.71
CA VAL A 59 -7.98 -2.02 1.84
C VAL A 59 -7.60 -1.74 0.39
N PHE A 60 -7.16 -2.78 -0.30
CA PHE A 60 -6.81 -2.73 -1.71
C PHE A 60 -7.85 -3.52 -2.50
N VAL A 61 -8.45 -2.91 -3.51
CA VAL A 61 -9.50 -3.52 -4.33
C VAL A 61 -9.10 -3.45 -5.79
N LEU A 62 -9.00 -4.61 -6.42
CA LEU A 62 -8.70 -4.73 -7.84
C LEU A 62 -9.99 -4.98 -8.62
N THR A 63 -10.33 -4.06 -9.51
CA THR A 63 -11.43 -4.19 -10.47
C THR A 63 -10.88 -4.58 -11.84
N THR A 64 -11.72 -4.56 -12.88
CA THR A 64 -11.28 -4.79 -14.26
C THR A 64 -10.24 -3.77 -14.74
N ASN A 65 -10.38 -2.50 -14.34
CA ASN A 65 -9.62 -1.37 -14.88
C ASN A 65 -9.04 -0.43 -13.82
N GLN A 66 -9.34 -0.65 -12.54
CA GLN A 66 -8.89 0.21 -11.44
C GLN A 66 -8.31 -0.58 -10.27
N LEU A 67 -7.35 0.04 -9.61
CA LEU A 67 -6.93 -0.25 -8.25
C LEU A 67 -7.54 0.82 -7.35
N ILE A 68 -8.41 0.42 -6.42
CA ILE A 68 -8.96 1.30 -5.39
C ILE A 68 -8.21 1.01 -4.09
N ILE A 69 -7.68 2.06 -3.46
CA ILE A 69 -6.93 1.98 -2.21
C ILE A 69 -7.67 2.81 -1.18
N LEU A 70 -8.14 2.18 -0.12
CA LEU A 70 -8.72 2.84 1.04
C LEU A 70 -7.79 2.64 2.22
N VAL A 71 -7.42 3.71 2.90
CA VAL A 71 -6.69 3.67 4.16
C VAL A 71 -7.52 4.40 5.19
N SER A 72 -7.73 3.79 6.35
CA SER A 72 -8.41 4.43 7.46
C SER A 72 -7.57 4.34 8.72
N ASP A 73 -7.33 5.49 9.34
CA ASP A 73 -6.56 5.67 10.58
C ASP A 73 -7.42 6.35 11.64
N VAL A 74 -6.91 6.40 12.87
CA VAL A 74 -7.48 7.23 13.94
C VAL A 74 -6.53 8.38 14.23
N SER A 75 -7.02 9.61 14.12
CA SER A 75 -6.30 10.82 14.50
C SER A 75 -6.84 11.37 15.81
N TYR A 76 -5.95 11.91 16.64
CA TYR A 76 -6.28 12.62 17.87
C TYR A 76 -5.85 14.10 17.81
N GLU A 77 -5.46 14.59 16.63
CA GLU A 77 -4.90 15.94 16.45
C GLU A 77 -5.91 17.04 16.78
N PHE A 78 -7.16 16.88 16.33
CA PHE A 78 -8.21 17.89 16.46
C PHE A 78 -9.35 17.51 17.42
N SER A 79 -9.39 16.26 17.91
CA SER A 79 -10.40 15.77 18.86
C SER A 79 -9.77 14.79 19.85
N PRO A 80 -9.93 15.01 21.17
CA PRO A 80 -9.44 14.08 22.19
C PRO A 80 -10.22 12.75 22.21
N GLU A 81 -11.43 12.71 21.65
CA GLU A 81 -12.22 11.49 21.45
C GLU A 81 -11.70 10.63 20.30
N GLY A 82 -10.88 11.21 19.41
CA GLY A 82 -10.38 10.57 18.20
C GLY A 82 -11.36 10.68 17.03
N GLU A 83 -10.81 10.84 15.83
CA GLU A 83 -11.55 10.87 14.57
C GLU A 83 -11.02 9.79 13.63
N PHE A 84 -11.92 9.11 12.92
CA PHE A 84 -11.52 8.26 11.79
C PHE A 84 -11.17 9.15 10.60
N ILE A 85 -9.97 8.96 10.05
CA ILE A 85 -9.55 9.60 8.82
C ILE A 85 -9.47 8.51 7.76
N THR A 86 -10.49 8.45 6.89
CA THR A 86 -10.53 7.53 5.76
C THR A 86 -10.15 8.27 4.47
N THR A 87 -9.05 7.86 3.84
CA THR A 87 -8.66 8.30 2.51
C THR A 87 -8.94 7.20 1.51
N THR A 88 -9.66 7.51 0.43
CA THR A 88 -9.82 6.59 -0.71
C THR A 88 -9.25 7.18 -1.98
N GLN A 89 -8.49 6.37 -2.70
CA GLN A 89 -7.86 6.71 -3.95
C GLN A 89 -8.26 5.71 -5.04
N PHE A 90 -8.64 6.24 -6.20
CA PHE A 90 -9.01 5.46 -7.38
C PHE A 90 -7.92 5.65 -8.43
N VAL A 91 -7.24 4.55 -8.78
CA VAL A 91 -6.12 4.58 -9.73
C VAL A 91 -6.49 3.70 -10.92
N ASP A 92 -6.62 4.30 -12.10
CA ASP A 92 -6.75 3.51 -13.33
C ASP A 92 -5.49 2.67 -13.54
N LEU A 93 -5.65 1.39 -13.85
CA LEU A 93 -4.53 0.46 -14.01
C LEU A 93 -3.55 0.90 -15.10
N ARG A 94 -4.02 1.68 -16.08
CA ARG A 94 -3.20 2.25 -17.17
C ARG A 94 -2.32 3.40 -16.71
N GLU A 95 -2.64 4.05 -15.60
CA GLU A 95 -1.83 5.14 -15.02
C GLU A 95 -0.70 4.61 -14.14
N ILE A 96 -0.74 3.32 -13.74
CA ILE A 96 0.34 2.69 -12.99
C ILE A 96 1.53 2.48 -13.93
N ARG A 97 2.54 3.34 -13.80
CA ARG A 97 3.73 3.41 -14.67
C ARG A 97 4.81 2.43 -14.28
N ASP A 98 4.90 2.11 -13.00
CA ASP A 98 5.89 1.17 -12.48
C ASP A 98 5.32 0.35 -11.32
N PHE A 99 5.62 -0.94 -11.35
CA PHE A 99 5.19 -1.91 -10.35
C PHE A 99 6.38 -2.81 -9.99
N GLN A 100 6.87 -2.68 -8.77
CA GLN A 100 8.02 -3.43 -8.29
C GLN A 100 7.59 -4.44 -7.23
N VAL A 101 8.09 -5.67 -7.35
CA VAL A 101 7.91 -6.71 -6.33
C VAL A 101 9.27 -7.19 -5.84
N ILE A 102 9.65 -6.75 -4.64
CA ILE A 102 10.91 -7.09 -4.00
C ILE A 102 10.69 -8.30 -3.11
N ARG A 103 11.50 -9.35 -3.28
CA ARG A 103 11.44 -10.58 -2.45
C ARG A 103 12.74 -10.72 -1.68
N ARG A 104 12.65 -10.75 -0.36
CA ARG A 104 13.81 -11.02 0.51
C ARG A 104 13.79 -12.49 0.91
N ARG A 105 14.96 -13.11 0.87
CA ARG A 105 15.16 -14.51 1.26
C ARG A 105 16.36 -14.62 2.20
N ILE A 106 16.32 -15.60 3.08
CA ILE A 106 17.45 -15.91 3.97
C ILE A 106 18.59 -16.47 3.11
N ALA A 107 19.82 -15.95 3.26
CA ALA A 107 20.94 -16.30 2.39
C ALA A 107 21.60 -17.64 2.77
N ASP A 108 21.64 -17.96 4.06
CA ASP A 108 22.47 -19.01 4.63
C ASP A 108 21.82 -19.68 5.88
N GLY A 109 22.45 -20.76 6.36
CA GLY A 109 21.95 -21.56 7.49
C GLY A 109 20.82 -22.53 7.14
N ASN A 110 20.15 -23.07 8.16
CA ASN A 110 19.14 -24.13 8.00
C ASN A 110 17.87 -23.68 7.24
N SER A 111 17.61 -22.37 7.21
CA SER A 111 16.47 -21.78 6.52
C SER A 111 16.88 -21.06 5.23
N ALA A 112 18.08 -21.32 4.70
CA ALA A 112 18.54 -20.71 3.46
C ALA A 112 17.53 -20.90 2.31
N GLY A 113 17.29 -19.82 1.57
CA GLY A 113 16.29 -19.75 0.52
C GLY A 113 14.86 -19.51 1.00
N ALA A 114 14.54 -19.62 2.29
CA ALA A 114 13.20 -19.31 2.80
C ALA A 114 12.84 -17.84 2.54
N LEU A 115 11.57 -17.59 2.20
CA LEU A 115 11.05 -16.24 1.95
C LEU A 115 10.87 -15.52 3.28
N SER A 116 11.55 -14.39 3.46
CA SER A 116 11.45 -13.58 4.69
C SER A 116 10.46 -12.43 4.56
N SER A 117 10.37 -11.83 3.37
CA SER A 117 9.37 -10.79 3.09
C SER A 117 9.14 -10.60 1.59
N VAL A 118 7.99 -10.01 1.28
CA VAL A 118 7.63 -9.51 -0.04
C VAL A 118 7.13 -8.09 0.09
N GLN A 119 7.67 -7.19 -0.71
CA GLN A 119 7.29 -5.79 -0.75
C GLN A 119 6.80 -5.45 -2.16
N MET A 120 5.60 -4.88 -2.25
CA MET A 120 5.12 -4.27 -3.49
C MET A 120 5.23 -2.75 -3.43
N ARG A 121 5.67 -2.14 -4.53
CA ARG A 121 5.72 -0.69 -4.72
C ARG A 121 5.04 -0.33 -6.04
N LEU A 122 4.23 0.72 -6.00
CA LEU A 122 3.44 1.21 -7.13
C LEU A 122 3.76 2.69 -7.35
N ARG A 123 3.89 3.07 -8.61
CA ARG A 123 4.10 4.47 -9.03
C ARG A 123 3.20 4.83 -10.20
N TRP A 124 2.41 5.88 -10.05
CA TRP A 124 1.63 6.54 -11.09
C TRP A 124 1.92 8.06 -11.15
N GLY A 125 2.65 8.59 -10.18
CA GLY A 125 3.20 9.94 -10.18
C GLY A 125 2.29 10.98 -9.52
N ALA A 126 1.48 10.59 -8.53
CA ALA A 126 0.69 11.53 -7.73
C ALA A 126 1.55 12.26 -6.68
N SER A 127 2.65 11.65 -6.22
CA SER A 127 3.52 12.19 -5.18
C SER A 127 5.00 11.99 -5.50
N TRP A 128 5.82 13.01 -5.20
CA TRP A 128 7.27 12.98 -5.37
C TRP A 128 7.93 13.80 -4.26
N GLN A 129 9.03 13.27 -3.71
CA GLN A 129 9.95 14.02 -2.86
C GLN A 129 11.21 14.39 -3.66
N GLN A 130 11.66 15.63 -3.45
CA GLN A 130 12.82 16.20 -4.11
C GLN A 130 13.83 16.68 -3.05
N ASP A 131 15.03 16.10 -3.06
CA ASP A 131 16.18 16.55 -2.26
C ASP A 131 17.17 17.24 -3.20
N ILE A 132 17.42 18.53 -3.00
CA ILE A 132 18.36 19.32 -3.78
C ILE A 132 19.42 19.89 -2.86
N ARG A 133 20.70 19.66 -3.19
CA ARG A 133 21.83 20.17 -2.41
C ARG A 133 22.90 20.76 -3.33
N PRO A 134 23.71 21.71 -2.86
CA PRO A 134 24.90 22.13 -3.59
C PRO A 134 25.78 20.93 -3.88
N ALA A 135 26.22 20.80 -5.13
CA ALA A 135 27.15 19.75 -5.50
C ALA A 135 28.51 20.02 -4.86
N THR A 136 29.06 19.01 -4.17
CA THR A 136 30.40 19.08 -3.57
C THR A 136 31.39 18.25 -4.38
N CYS A 137 32.66 18.63 -4.34
CA CYS A 137 33.75 17.81 -4.87
C CYS A 137 34.72 17.45 -3.74
N ASP A 138 35.45 16.35 -3.90
CA ASP A 138 36.39 15.84 -2.88
C ASP A 138 37.64 16.73 -2.72
N ASN A 139 37.79 17.78 -3.53
CA ASN A 139 38.90 18.72 -3.44
C ASN A 139 38.55 19.90 -2.51
N PRO A 140 39.14 19.97 -1.30
CA PRO A 140 38.87 21.04 -0.33
C PRO A 140 39.41 22.42 -0.76
N GLN A 141 40.28 22.48 -1.78
CA GLN A 141 40.78 23.74 -2.35
C GLN A 141 39.96 24.20 -3.56
N CYS A 142 38.93 23.47 -3.97
CA CYS A 142 38.10 23.86 -5.11
C CYS A 142 37.15 24.98 -4.72
N SER A 143 37.18 26.10 -5.46
CA SER A 143 36.25 27.23 -5.33
C SER A 143 35.26 27.33 -6.49
N ALA A 144 35.21 26.30 -7.36
CA ALA A 144 34.31 26.27 -8.49
C ALA A 144 32.86 26.02 -8.04
N ASP A 145 31.91 26.67 -8.70
CA ASP A 145 30.49 26.35 -8.57
C ASP A 145 30.19 25.09 -9.39
N HIS A 146 29.88 23.99 -8.70
CA HIS A 146 29.51 22.72 -9.31
C HIS A 146 28.00 22.57 -9.51
N GLY A 147 27.24 23.64 -9.26
CA GLY A 147 25.79 23.64 -9.34
C GLY A 147 25.16 22.83 -8.21
N TYR A 148 24.05 22.17 -8.52
CA TYR A 148 23.25 21.42 -7.56
C TYR A 148 23.10 19.97 -8.00
N MET A 149 23.09 19.07 -7.02
CA MET A 149 22.70 17.68 -7.20
C MET A 149 21.27 17.50 -6.67
N GLY A 150 20.43 16.84 -7.45
CA GLY A 150 19.05 16.53 -7.08
C GLY A 150 18.82 15.02 -7.04
N MET A 151 18.05 14.56 -6.06
CA MET A 151 17.47 13.22 -6.02
C MET A 151 15.95 13.35 -6.01
N MET A 152 15.28 12.57 -6.88
CA MET A 152 13.82 12.45 -6.90
C MET A 152 13.44 11.02 -6.56
N SER A 153 12.49 10.88 -5.64
CA SER A 153 11.95 9.58 -5.24
C SER A 153 10.47 9.75 -4.87
N GLY A 154 9.66 8.75 -5.14
CA GLY A 154 8.27 8.74 -4.72
C GLY A 154 7.67 7.40 -5.07
N ASP A 155 7.13 6.71 -4.07
CA ASP A 155 6.26 5.56 -4.26
C ASP A 155 4.86 6.03 -3.84
N ASP A 156 3.86 5.83 -4.70
CA ASP A 156 2.50 6.30 -4.42
C ASP A 156 1.71 5.30 -3.56
N ALA A 157 2.05 4.02 -3.64
CA ALA A 157 1.59 3.00 -2.70
C ALA A 157 2.64 1.91 -2.47
N GLU A 158 2.75 1.46 -1.22
CA GLU A 158 3.66 0.42 -0.80
C GLU A 158 2.96 -0.54 0.17
N VAL A 159 3.24 -1.84 0.05
CA VAL A 159 2.84 -2.85 1.03
C VAL A 159 4.01 -3.78 1.29
N LEU A 160 4.35 -3.94 2.57
CA LEU A 160 5.30 -4.92 3.07
C LEU A 160 4.55 -6.09 3.72
N LEU A 161 4.87 -7.29 3.24
CA LEU A 161 4.46 -8.56 3.82
C LEU A 161 5.69 -9.23 4.44
N ASP A 162 5.70 -9.43 5.74
CA ASP A 162 6.80 -10.09 6.45
C ASP A 162 6.29 -11.05 7.53
N SER A 163 7.21 -11.57 8.35
CA SER A 163 6.92 -12.56 9.38
C SER A 163 6.12 -12.02 10.58
N SER A 164 5.89 -10.70 10.68
CA SER A 164 5.02 -10.13 11.73
C SER A 164 3.53 -10.33 11.44
N LEU A 165 3.18 -10.57 10.17
CA LEU A 165 1.81 -10.82 9.76
C LEU A 165 1.36 -12.24 10.13
N GLU A 166 0.07 -12.38 10.43
CA GLU A 166 -0.57 -13.68 10.45
C GLU A 166 -0.41 -14.39 9.10
N GLU A 167 -0.24 -15.71 9.13
CA GLU A 167 0.00 -16.51 7.93
C GLU A 167 -1.13 -16.38 6.89
N THR A 168 -2.36 -16.24 7.35
CA THR A 168 -3.55 -16.00 6.53
C THR A 168 -3.45 -14.67 5.77
N THR A 169 -3.15 -13.59 6.48
CA THR A 169 -2.97 -12.24 5.92
C THR A 169 -1.79 -12.20 4.95
N PHE A 170 -0.67 -12.81 5.33
CA PHE A 170 0.51 -12.93 4.45
C PHE A 170 0.16 -13.65 3.13
N ARG A 171 -0.55 -14.78 3.20
CA ARG A 171 -0.98 -15.53 2.00
C ARG A 171 -1.96 -14.74 1.14
N LYS A 172 -2.92 -14.02 1.74
CA LYS A 172 -3.84 -13.15 0.99
C LYS A 172 -3.11 -12.03 0.28
N GLY A 173 -2.16 -11.37 0.95
CA GLY A 173 -1.31 -10.34 0.35
C GLY A 173 -0.51 -10.87 -0.83
N LEU A 174 0.10 -12.05 -0.71
CA LEU A 174 0.79 -12.70 -1.83
C LEU A 174 -0.12 -13.01 -3.01
N SER A 175 -1.34 -13.49 -2.75
CA SER A 175 -2.31 -13.75 -3.81
C SER A 175 -2.70 -12.46 -4.52
N PHE A 176 -2.97 -11.39 -3.76
CA PHE A 176 -3.34 -10.09 -4.30
C PHE A 176 -2.22 -9.51 -5.17
N ILE A 177 -0.96 -9.56 -4.73
CA ILE A 177 0.20 -9.10 -5.51
C ILE A 177 0.28 -9.86 -6.84
N ALA A 178 0.04 -11.17 -6.84
CA ALA A 178 0.04 -11.98 -8.06
C ALA A 178 -1.14 -11.63 -8.99
N ASP A 179 -2.32 -11.34 -8.45
CA ASP A 179 -3.49 -10.93 -9.24
C ASP A 179 -3.32 -9.53 -9.83
N LEU A 180 -2.74 -8.59 -9.07
CA LEU A 180 -2.39 -7.27 -9.56
C LEU A 180 -1.33 -7.35 -10.67
N GLN A 181 -0.30 -8.19 -10.50
CA GLN A 181 0.71 -8.42 -11.53
C GLN A 181 0.09 -8.88 -12.85
N ARG A 182 -0.84 -9.84 -12.80
CA ARG A 182 -1.55 -10.33 -13.99
C ARG A 182 -2.41 -9.23 -14.61
N ALA A 183 -3.16 -8.49 -13.80
CA ALA A 183 -4.01 -7.42 -14.29
C ALA A 183 -3.20 -6.32 -14.98
N LEU A 184 -2.05 -5.91 -14.43
CA LEU A 184 -1.18 -4.92 -15.07
C LEU A 184 -0.59 -5.43 -16.39
N ALA A 185 -0.25 -6.72 -16.48
CA ALA A 185 0.23 -7.32 -17.72
C ALA A 185 -0.86 -7.37 -18.82
N ASP A 186 -2.14 -7.49 -18.45
CA ASP A 186 -3.28 -7.45 -19.39
C ASP A 186 -3.53 -6.03 -19.95
N HIS A 187 -3.01 -4.98 -19.30
CA HIS A 187 -3.21 -3.57 -19.65
C HIS A 187 -1.97 -2.88 -20.24
N ALA A 188 -0.83 -3.58 -20.32
CA ALA A 188 0.41 -3.12 -20.94
C ALA A 188 0.36 -3.25 -22.47
#